data_AF-A0A1A2WV78-F1
#
_entry.id   AF-A0A1A2WV78-F1
#
_cell.length_a   1.000
_cell.length_b   1.000
_cell.length_c   1.000
_cell.angle_alpha   90.00
_cell.angle_beta   90.00
_cell.angle_gamma   90.00
#
_symmetry.space_group_name_H-M   'P 1'
#
loop_
_entity.id
_entity.type
_entity.pdbx_description
1 polymer ?
#
loop_
_entity_poly.entity_id
_entity_poly.type
_entity_poly.pdbx_seq_one_letter_code
_entity_poly.pdbx_strand_id
1 'polypeptide(L)'
;MAQAANLRDEAMCELISSLSTLQATAPTWCAGWSAHELTAHVAAAAEERANLIEDHLAGKPSRATRSWEVREPPFRALPALAEARRWRDADVSSRQVILRTGAGPDIFVTPGEAPSALGNGNGNGVVIELRPHELPLLLWGRCPARLRDPNANAERLEDVLGRLCGQAVA
;
A
#
# COMPACT_ATOMS: atom_id res chain seq x y z
N MET A 1 -13.37 19.95 -9.97
CA MET A 1 -12.97 19.17 -8.77
C MET A 1 -12.28 17.85 -9.12
N ALA A 2 -12.76 17.07 -10.11
CA ALA A 2 -12.11 15.82 -10.52
C ALA A 2 -10.63 15.97 -10.97
N GLN A 3 -10.29 17.02 -11.72
CA GLN A 3 -8.93 17.25 -12.22
C GLN A 3 -7.89 17.47 -11.11
N ALA A 4 -8.27 18.14 -10.02
CA ALA A 4 -7.38 18.38 -8.88
C ALA A 4 -7.23 17.13 -7.99
N ALA A 5 -8.22 16.25 -7.96
CA ALA A 5 -8.10 14.94 -7.31
C ALA A 5 -7.14 14.04 -8.10
N ASN A 6 -7.29 13.96 -9.43
CA ASN A 6 -6.37 13.21 -10.30
C ASN A 6 -4.91 13.70 -10.17
N LEU A 7 -4.67 15.01 -10.15
CA LEU A 7 -3.31 15.54 -9.98
C LEU A 7 -2.69 15.18 -8.62
N ARG A 8 -3.50 15.13 -7.54
CA ARG A 8 -3.01 14.67 -6.23
C ARG A 8 -2.73 13.18 -6.22
N ASP A 9 -3.56 12.40 -6.90
CA ASP A 9 -3.41 10.95 -6.99
C ASP A 9 -2.17 10.57 -7.84
N GLU A 10 -1.94 11.26 -8.96
CA GLU A 10 -0.74 11.12 -9.79
C GLU A 10 0.53 11.49 -9.02
N ALA A 11 0.55 12.64 -8.36
CA ALA A 11 1.70 13.07 -7.57
C ALA A 11 2.02 12.10 -6.43
N MET A 12 0.99 11.51 -5.80
CA MET A 12 1.17 10.47 -4.78
C MET A 12 1.75 9.19 -5.38
N CYS A 13 1.26 8.75 -6.55
CA CYS A 13 1.80 7.57 -7.23
C CYS A 13 3.27 7.77 -7.62
N GLU A 14 3.62 8.92 -8.19
CA GLU A 14 5.00 9.26 -8.56
C GLU A 14 5.93 9.35 -7.35
N LEU A 15 5.45 9.92 -6.25
CA LEU A 15 6.20 9.95 -4.99
C LEU A 15 6.49 8.54 -4.47
N ILE A 16 5.47 7.68 -4.44
CA ILE A 16 5.59 6.29 -3.99
C ILE A 16 6.54 5.51 -4.91
N SER A 17 6.38 5.66 -6.23
CA SER A 17 7.25 5.05 -7.23
C SER A 17 8.70 5.45 -7.01
N SER A 18 8.96 6.76 -6.87
CA SER A 18 10.30 7.29 -6.59
C SER A 18 10.89 6.73 -5.29
N LEU A 19 10.13 6.76 -4.18
CA LEU A 19 10.60 6.25 -2.89
C LEU A 19 10.90 4.75 -2.93
N SER A 20 10.17 3.98 -3.73
CA SER A 20 10.37 2.53 -3.85
C SER A 20 11.72 2.14 -4.49
N THR A 21 12.33 3.05 -5.24
CA THR A 21 13.63 2.84 -5.90
C THR A 21 14.82 3.24 -5.02
N LEU A 22 14.58 3.95 -3.91
CA LEU A 22 15.64 4.46 -3.05
C LEU A 22 16.02 3.44 -1.96
N GLN A 23 17.27 3.54 -1.50
CA GLN A 23 17.63 2.93 -0.22
C GLN A 23 16.82 3.60 0.90
N ALA A 24 16.35 2.83 1.86
CA ALA A 24 15.57 3.36 2.98
C ALA A 24 16.28 4.45 3.77
N THR A 25 17.62 4.40 3.87
CA THR A 25 18.46 5.41 4.52
C THR A 25 18.75 6.63 3.64
N ALA A 26 18.30 6.66 2.38
CA ALA A 26 18.55 7.77 1.48
C ALA A 26 17.98 9.07 2.06
N PRO A 27 18.74 10.18 2.00
CA PRO A 27 18.28 11.46 2.55
C PRO A 27 17.14 12.03 1.72
N THR A 28 16.28 12.81 2.36
CA THR A 28 15.19 13.55 1.71
C THR A 28 15.35 15.05 1.93
N TRP A 29 14.53 15.86 1.27
CA TRP A 29 14.43 17.31 1.56
C TRP A 29 13.81 17.60 2.93
N CYS A 30 13.13 16.64 3.56
CA CYS A 30 12.72 16.75 4.94
C CYS A 30 13.95 16.50 5.83
N ALA A 31 14.53 17.59 6.35
CA ALA A 31 15.77 17.51 7.12
C ALA A 31 15.64 16.51 8.30
N GLY A 32 16.62 15.61 8.39
CA GLY A 32 16.64 14.55 9.40
C GLY A 32 15.71 13.36 9.11
N TRP A 33 15.04 13.34 7.94
CA TRP A 33 14.18 12.24 7.53
C TRP A 33 14.80 11.51 6.33
N SER A 34 14.98 10.21 6.52
CA SER A 34 15.31 9.26 5.45
C SER A 34 14.08 8.91 4.60
N ALA A 35 14.29 8.25 3.47
CA ALA A 35 13.22 7.73 2.62
C ALA A 35 12.26 6.82 3.42
N HIS A 36 12.79 6.02 4.35
CA HIS A 36 11.98 5.21 5.26
C HIS A 36 11.07 6.07 6.14
N GLU A 37 11.60 7.10 6.77
CA GLU A 37 10.84 7.96 7.69
C GLU A 37 9.77 8.77 6.95
N LEU A 38 10.11 9.30 5.78
CA LEU A 38 9.15 10.00 4.92
C LEU A 38 8.02 9.06 4.50
N THR A 39 8.35 7.82 4.12
CA THR A 39 7.30 6.91 3.66
C THR A 39 6.46 6.35 4.81
N ALA A 40 7.06 6.12 5.99
CA ALA A 40 6.33 5.77 7.22
C ALA A 40 5.32 6.85 7.60
N HIS A 41 5.70 8.13 7.49
CA HIS A 41 4.79 9.25 7.72
C HIS A 41 3.59 9.26 6.76
N VAL A 42 3.85 9.07 5.46
CA VAL A 42 2.81 9.00 4.42
C VAL A 42 1.86 7.83 4.67
N ALA A 43 2.39 6.64 4.96
CA ALA A 43 1.61 5.45 5.25
C ALA A 43 0.74 5.61 6.50
N ALA A 44 1.31 6.14 7.59
CA ALA A 44 0.58 6.43 8.82
C ALA A 44 -0.55 7.45 8.59
N ALA A 45 -0.35 8.45 7.74
CA ALA A 45 -1.37 9.42 7.39
C ALA A 45 -2.47 8.80 6.51
N ALA A 46 -2.11 7.87 5.61
CA ALA A 46 -3.06 7.15 4.78
C ALA A 46 -3.96 6.22 5.61
N GLU A 47 -3.38 5.47 6.55
CA GLU A 47 -4.13 4.61 7.48
C GLU A 47 -5.10 5.43 8.33
N GLU A 48 -4.64 6.57 8.87
CA GLU A 48 -5.49 7.42 9.69
C GLU A 48 -6.68 7.99 8.91
N ARG A 49 -6.45 8.41 7.66
CA ARG A 49 -7.55 8.86 6.77
C ARG A 49 -8.52 7.72 6.46
N ALA A 50 -8.00 6.53 6.14
CA ALA A 50 -8.84 5.36 5.88
C ALA A 50 -9.73 5.05 7.09
N ASN A 51 -9.14 4.98 8.30
CA ASN A 51 -9.90 4.72 9.53
C ASN A 51 -10.97 5.79 9.79
N LEU A 52 -10.68 7.07 9.56
CA LEU A 52 -11.68 8.15 9.72
C LEU A 52 -12.83 8.04 8.72
N ILE A 53 -12.54 7.67 7.47
CA ILE A 53 -13.56 7.43 6.44
C ILE A 53 -14.43 6.24 6.84
N GLU A 54 -13.82 5.12 7.25
CA GLU A 54 -14.56 3.93 7.66
C GLU A 54 -15.41 4.17 8.93
N ASP A 55 -14.88 4.90 9.93
CA ASP A 55 -15.65 5.30 11.10
C ASP A 55 -16.88 6.12 10.71
N HIS A 56 -16.73 7.07 9.78
CA HIS A 56 -17.83 7.88 9.27
C HIS A 56 -18.87 7.05 8.52
N LEU A 57 -18.43 6.16 7.61
CA LEU A 57 -19.31 5.28 6.84
C LEU A 57 -20.07 4.30 7.74
N ALA A 58 -19.47 3.88 8.86
CA ALA A 58 -20.11 3.05 9.87
C ALA A 58 -21.05 3.83 10.82
N GLY A 59 -21.26 5.13 10.60
CA GLY A 59 -22.12 5.98 11.43
C GLY A 59 -21.57 6.26 12.83
N LYS A 60 -20.27 6.05 13.06
CA LYS A 60 -19.64 6.36 14.34
C LYS A 60 -19.49 7.88 14.53
N PRO A 61 -19.44 8.36 15.79
CA PRO A 61 -19.14 9.76 16.06
C PRO A 61 -17.82 10.19 15.43
N SER A 62 -17.81 11.36 14.81
CA SER A 62 -16.57 11.96 14.30
C SER A 62 -15.57 12.15 15.44
N ARG A 63 -14.31 11.81 15.17
CA ARG A 63 -13.19 12.00 16.10
C ARG A 63 -12.10 12.82 15.44
N ALA A 64 -11.26 13.46 16.26
CA ALA A 64 -10.08 14.14 15.76
C ALA A 64 -9.08 13.15 15.15
N THR A 65 -8.33 13.63 14.16
CA THR A 65 -7.14 12.96 13.63
C THR A 65 -6.13 12.75 14.75
N ARG A 66 -5.63 11.52 14.91
CA ARG A 66 -4.58 11.21 15.89
C ARG A 66 -3.30 11.97 15.57
N SER A 67 -2.57 12.36 16.62
CA SER A 67 -1.27 13.02 16.47
C SER A 67 -0.25 12.08 15.84
N TRP A 68 0.80 12.65 15.24
CA TRP A 68 1.84 11.87 14.54
C TRP A 68 2.58 10.92 15.49
N GLU A 69 2.80 11.33 16.74
CA GLU A 69 3.44 10.54 17.80
C GLU A 69 2.67 9.24 18.09
N VAL A 70 1.36 9.23 17.88
CA VAL A 70 0.51 8.05 18.13
C VAL A 70 0.47 7.12 16.92
N ARG A 71 0.39 7.68 15.71
CA ARG A 71 0.11 6.92 14.48
C ARG A 71 1.36 6.48 13.72
N GLU A 72 2.50 7.17 13.84
CA GLU A 72 3.73 6.82 13.12
C GLU A 72 4.58 5.68 13.71
N PRO A 73 4.69 5.49 15.04
CA PRO A 73 5.60 4.49 15.60
C PRO A 73 5.44 3.08 15.01
N PRO A 74 4.22 2.57 14.75
CA PRO A 74 4.04 1.26 14.11
C PRO A 74 4.67 1.18 12.70
N PHE A 75 4.67 2.27 11.95
CA PHE A 75 5.23 2.33 10.60
C PHE A 75 6.73 2.57 10.61
N ARG A 76 7.24 3.36 11.56
CA ARG A 76 8.69 3.56 11.75
C ARG A 76 9.40 2.28 12.18
N ALA A 77 8.72 1.43 12.97
CA ALA A 77 9.25 0.16 13.46
C ALA A 77 9.27 -0.96 12.41
N LEU A 78 8.54 -0.82 11.30
CA LEU A 78 8.49 -1.81 10.23
C LEU A 78 9.44 -1.38 9.11
N PRO A 79 10.44 -2.18 8.70
CA PRO A 79 11.18 -1.86 7.47
C PRO A 79 10.22 -1.71 6.28
N ALA A 80 10.35 -0.62 5.53
CA ALA A 80 9.56 -0.29 4.34
C ALA A 80 9.71 -1.37 3.25
N LEU A 81 8.83 -1.42 2.25
CA LEU A 81 8.81 -2.50 1.23
C LEU A 81 10.16 -2.73 0.52
N ALA A 82 10.95 -1.67 0.29
CA ALA A 82 12.28 -1.76 -0.28
C ALA A 82 13.30 -2.48 0.63
N GLU A 83 13.15 -2.35 1.96
CA GLU A 83 13.97 -3.08 2.95
C GLU A 83 13.43 -4.49 3.23
N ALA A 84 12.11 -4.66 3.10
CA ALA A 84 11.43 -5.81 3.66
C ALA A 84 11.72 -7.11 2.92
N ARG A 85 11.98 -7.08 1.59
CA ARG A 85 11.97 -8.30 0.74
C ARG A 85 10.81 -9.23 1.16
N ARG A 86 9.65 -8.65 1.51
CA ARG A 86 8.58 -9.34 2.26
C ARG A 86 7.62 -10.10 1.36
N TRP A 87 7.93 -10.19 0.07
CA TRP A 87 7.28 -11.12 -0.84
C TRP A 87 8.17 -12.34 -1.08
N ARG A 88 8.80 -12.87 -0.01
CA ARG A 88 9.80 -13.93 -0.12
C ARG A 88 9.24 -15.34 -0.12
N ASP A 89 7.98 -15.55 0.26
CA ASP A 89 7.37 -16.85 0.01
C ASP A 89 6.87 -16.91 -1.42
N ALA A 90 7.75 -17.40 -2.29
CA ALA A 90 7.39 -17.91 -3.61
C ALA A 90 6.27 -18.97 -3.55
N ASP A 91 6.03 -19.56 -2.37
CA ASP A 91 4.95 -20.50 -2.09
C ASP A 91 3.56 -19.86 -1.96
N VAL A 92 3.45 -18.54 -1.76
CA VAL A 92 2.13 -17.86 -1.64
C VAL A 92 1.49 -17.64 -3.01
N SER A 93 2.31 -17.34 -4.04
CA SER A 93 1.86 -17.33 -5.44
C SER A 93 3.05 -17.19 -6.39
N SER A 94 3.06 -17.96 -7.49
CA SER A 94 3.97 -17.72 -8.61
C SER A 94 3.43 -16.66 -9.59
N ARG A 95 2.22 -16.14 -9.34
CA ARG A 95 1.55 -15.17 -10.21
C ARG A 95 1.93 -13.74 -9.82
N GLN A 96 2.18 -12.94 -10.85
CA GLN A 96 2.38 -11.50 -10.70
C GLN A 96 1.12 -10.84 -10.12
N VAL A 97 1.27 -9.89 -9.21
CA VAL A 97 0.16 -9.10 -8.70
C VAL A 97 0.24 -7.71 -9.32
N ILE A 98 -0.88 -7.23 -9.86
CA ILE A 98 -1.01 -5.93 -10.50
C ILE A 98 -1.84 -5.05 -9.57
N LEU A 99 -1.20 -4.08 -8.92
CA LEU A 99 -1.86 -3.10 -8.07
C LEU A 99 -2.32 -1.93 -8.93
N ARG A 100 -3.63 -1.84 -9.16
CA ARG A 100 -4.24 -0.81 -10.00
C ARG A 100 -4.89 0.27 -9.15
N THR A 101 -4.44 1.50 -9.30
CA THR A 101 -5.06 2.68 -8.65
C THR A 101 -5.68 3.60 -9.69
N GLY A 102 -6.97 3.38 -10.00
CA GLY A 102 -7.74 4.27 -10.88
C GLY A 102 -7.06 4.54 -12.23
N ALA A 103 -6.82 5.81 -12.55
CA ALA A 103 -6.18 6.25 -13.80
C ALA A 103 -4.63 6.29 -13.74
N GLY A 104 -4.03 5.96 -12.60
CA GLY A 104 -2.57 5.92 -12.43
C GLY A 104 -1.92 4.71 -13.10
N PRO A 105 -0.58 4.70 -13.21
CA PRO A 105 0.14 3.54 -13.75
C PRO A 105 -0.07 2.31 -12.85
N ASP A 106 -0.28 1.15 -13.49
CA ASP A 106 -0.34 -0.13 -12.78
C ASP A 106 1.03 -0.42 -12.14
N ILE A 107 1.02 -0.80 -10.86
CA ILE A 107 2.23 -1.22 -10.16
C ILE A 107 2.28 -2.74 -10.17
N PHE A 108 3.28 -3.27 -10.83
CA PHE A 108 3.54 -4.70 -10.91
C PHE A 108 4.41 -5.10 -9.74
N VAL A 109 3.96 -6.13 -9.04
CA VAL A 109 4.71 -6.70 -7.94
C VAL A 109 4.84 -8.20 -8.17
N THR A 110 6.09 -8.62 -8.35
CA THR A 110 6.46 -10.03 -8.49
C THR A 110 7.05 -10.49 -7.16
N PRO A 111 6.63 -11.64 -6.61
CA PRO A 111 7.26 -12.18 -5.42
C PRO A 111 8.77 -12.35 -5.58
N GLY A 112 9.53 -11.87 -4.60
CA GLY A 112 10.99 -11.86 -4.60
C GLY A 112 11.63 -10.65 -5.29
N GLU A 113 10.87 -9.84 -6.03
CA GLU A 113 11.37 -8.68 -6.77
C GLU A 113 10.87 -7.35 -6.17
N ALA A 114 11.53 -6.25 -6.55
CA ALA A 114 11.05 -4.92 -6.21
C ALA A 114 9.80 -4.58 -7.04
N PRO A 115 8.84 -3.81 -6.49
CA PRO A 115 7.74 -3.26 -7.27
C PRO A 115 8.25 -2.47 -8.48
N SER A 116 7.57 -2.59 -9.61
CA SER A 116 7.90 -1.85 -10.84
C SER A 116 6.63 -1.27 -11.46
N ALA A 117 6.70 -0.01 -11.90
CA ALA A 117 5.66 0.62 -12.72
C ALA A 117 5.77 0.27 -14.22
N LEU A 118 6.87 -0.39 -14.60
CA LEU A 118 7.17 -0.80 -15.98
C LEU A 118 7.17 -2.33 -16.04
N GLY A 119 5.99 -2.92 -15.97
CA GLY A 119 5.82 -4.37 -16.11
C GLY A 119 5.33 -4.75 -17.51
N ASN A 120 5.90 -5.82 -18.06
CA ASN A 120 5.25 -6.55 -19.15
C ASN A 120 4.26 -7.52 -18.51
N GLY A 121 2.97 -7.16 -18.52
CA GLY A 121 1.93 -8.03 -18.01
C GLY A 121 1.82 -9.27 -18.90
N ASN A 122 2.28 -10.43 -18.42
CA ASN A 122 2.24 -11.69 -19.16
C ASN A 122 0.81 -12.27 -19.27
N GLY A 123 -0.24 -11.46 -19.09
CA GLY A 123 -1.66 -11.87 -19.12
C GLY A 123 -2.11 -12.80 -17.97
N ASN A 124 -1.19 -13.22 -17.08
CA ASN A 124 -1.46 -14.22 -16.04
C ASN A 124 -1.37 -13.67 -14.60
N GLY A 125 -1.45 -12.34 -14.46
CA GLY A 125 -1.36 -11.65 -13.17
C GLY A 125 -2.72 -11.43 -12.50
N VAL A 126 -2.73 -11.35 -11.17
CA VAL A 126 -3.91 -11.04 -10.37
C VAL A 126 -4.01 -9.54 -10.20
N VAL A 127 -5.11 -8.94 -10.67
CA VAL A 127 -5.35 -7.50 -10.55
C VAL A 127 -6.06 -7.20 -9.24
N ILE A 128 -5.48 -6.32 -8.43
CA ILE A 128 -6.10 -5.78 -7.22
C ILE A 128 -6.39 -4.31 -7.49
N GLU A 129 -7.68 -3.97 -7.57
CA GLU A 129 -8.11 -2.58 -7.65
C GLU A 129 -8.06 -1.92 -6.27
N LEU A 130 -7.34 -0.80 -6.20
CA LEU A 130 -7.05 -0.07 -4.99
C LEU A 130 -7.53 1.37 -5.09
N ARG A 131 -8.04 1.87 -3.97
CA ARG A 131 -8.16 3.32 -3.77
C ARG A 131 -6.75 3.90 -3.59
N PRO A 132 -6.50 5.17 -3.96
CA PRO A 132 -5.16 5.78 -3.84
C PRO A 132 -4.53 5.68 -2.44
N HIS A 133 -5.35 5.71 -1.38
CA HIS A 133 -4.88 5.58 0.01
C HIS A 133 -4.63 4.12 0.45
N GLU A 134 -5.12 3.13 -0.29
CA GLU A 134 -4.93 1.71 0.00
C GLU A 134 -3.57 1.20 -0.49
N LEU A 135 -3.01 1.82 -1.54
CA LEU A 135 -1.72 1.44 -2.11
C LEU A 135 -0.58 1.55 -1.08
N PRO A 136 -0.38 2.66 -0.35
CA PRO A 136 0.61 2.72 0.72
C PRO A 136 0.42 1.66 1.81
N LEU A 137 -0.81 1.22 2.08
CA LEU A 137 -1.07 0.20 3.10
C LEU A 137 -0.56 -1.16 2.63
N LEU A 138 -0.91 -1.56 1.41
CA LEU A 138 -0.42 -2.80 0.82
C LEU A 138 1.09 -2.80 0.67
N LEU A 139 1.65 -1.64 0.31
CA LEU A 139 3.09 -1.48 0.25
C LEU A 139 3.78 -1.60 1.62
N TRP A 140 3.02 -1.55 2.72
CA TRP A 140 3.53 -1.77 4.08
C TRP A 140 3.15 -3.15 4.65
N GLY A 141 2.69 -4.08 3.79
CA GLY A 141 2.22 -5.40 4.23
C GLY A 141 0.92 -5.34 5.02
N ARG A 142 0.16 -4.24 4.92
CA ARG A 142 -1.14 -4.07 5.56
C ARG A 142 -2.24 -4.26 4.55
N CYS A 143 -3.19 -5.12 4.89
CA CYS A 143 -4.38 -5.30 4.06
C CYS A 143 -5.39 -4.15 4.33
N PRO A 144 -5.88 -3.44 3.30
CA PRO A 144 -7.01 -2.52 3.40
C PRO A 144 -8.23 -3.21 4.01
N ALA A 145 -8.98 -2.53 4.88
CA ALA A 145 -10.14 -3.13 5.56
C ALA A 145 -11.16 -3.75 4.59
N ARG A 146 -11.39 -3.10 3.44
CA ARG A 146 -12.27 -3.60 2.36
C ARG A 146 -11.82 -4.94 1.76
N LEU A 147 -10.51 -5.19 1.73
CA LEU A 147 -9.96 -6.42 1.17
C LEU A 147 -9.89 -7.55 2.20
N ARG A 148 -10.10 -7.26 3.48
CA ARG A 148 -10.13 -8.27 4.55
C ARG A 148 -11.45 -9.03 4.53
N ASP A 149 -11.41 -10.32 4.84
CA ASP A 149 -12.61 -11.07 5.17
C ASP A 149 -13.21 -10.53 6.49
N PRO A 150 -14.47 -10.04 6.49
CA PRO A 150 -15.12 -9.50 7.69
C PRO A 150 -15.32 -10.54 8.79
N ASN A 151 -15.23 -11.84 8.48
CA ASN A 151 -15.35 -12.94 9.43
C ASN A 151 -13.99 -13.45 9.92
N ALA A 152 -12.88 -12.96 9.35
CA ALA A 152 -11.54 -13.33 9.79
C ALA A 152 -11.03 -12.35 10.85
N ASN A 153 -10.69 -12.88 12.03
CA ASN A 153 -10.27 -12.05 13.17
C ASN A 153 -8.93 -11.30 12.94
N ALA A 154 -8.07 -11.81 12.05
CA ALA A 154 -6.81 -11.15 11.67
C ALA A 154 -6.25 -11.73 10.35
N GLU A 155 -6.71 -11.23 9.20
CA GLU A 155 -6.04 -11.53 7.92
C GLU A 155 -4.75 -10.70 7.77
N ARG A 156 -3.66 -11.38 7.46
CA ARG A 156 -2.44 -10.75 6.94
C ARG A 156 -2.56 -10.53 5.43
N LEU A 157 -1.63 -9.77 4.86
CA LEU A 157 -1.62 -9.56 3.41
C LEU A 157 -1.44 -10.89 2.66
N GLU A 158 -0.65 -11.81 3.20
CA GLU A 158 -0.38 -13.11 2.61
C GLU A 158 -1.67 -13.96 2.52
N ASP A 159 -2.54 -13.91 3.53
CA ASP A 159 -3.83 -14.61 3.54
C ASP A 159 -4.77 -14.07 2.45
N VAL A 160 -4.79 -12.75 2.31
CA VAL A 160 -5.60 -12.04 1.31
C VAL A 160 -5.09 -12.34 -0.10
N LEU A 161 -3.78 -12.33 -0.30
CA LEU A 161 -3.17 -12.70 -1.57
C LEU A 161 -3.42 -14.17 -1.90
N GLY A 162 -3.28 -15.08 -0.94
CA GLY A 162 -3.62 -16.50 -1.13
C GLY A 162 -5.08 -16.68 -1.57
N ARG A 163 -6.00 -15.96 -0.94
CA ARG A 163 -7.43 -15.98 -1.28
C ARG A 163 -7.71 -15.39 -2.67
N LEU A 164 -7.19 -14.19 -2.95
CA LEU A 164 -7.40 -13.51 -4.24
C LEU A 164 -6.71 -14.24 -5.40
N CYS A 165 -5.54 -14.85 -5.18
CA CYS A 165 -4.82 -15.62 -6.18
C CYS A 165 -5.37 -17.05 -6.37
N GLY A 166 -5.99 -17.61 -5.32
CA GLY A 166 -6.66 -18.93 -5.35
C GLY A 166 -8.06 -18.89 -5.96
N GLN A 167 -8.71 -17.73 -5.99
CA GLN A 167 -9.94 -17.50 -6.76
C GLN A 167 -9.61 -17.33 -8.25
N ALA A 168 -9.21 -18.43 -8.90
CA ALA A 168 -9.26 -18.51 -10.34
C ALA A 168 -10.72 -18.34 -10.78
N VAL A 169 -10.97 -17.31 -11.59
CA VAL A 169 -12.25 -17.07 -12.28
C VAL A 169 -12.61 -18.33 -13.05
N ALA A 170 -13.77 -18.92 -12.73
CA ALA A 170 -14.45 -19.89 -13.57
C ALA A 170 -15.17 -19.17 -14.72
#